data_AF-A0A8T2SHN5-F1
#
_entry.id   AF-A0A8T2SHN5-F1
#
_cell.length_a   1.000
_cell.length_b   1.000
_cell.length_c   1.000
_cell.angle_alpha   90.00
_cell.angle_beta   90.00
_cell.angle_gamma   90.00
#
_symmetry.space_group_name_H-M   'P 1'
#
loop_
_entity.id
_entity.type
_entity.pdbx_description
1 polymer ?
#
loop_
_entity_poly.entity_id
_entity_poly.type
_entity_poly.pdbx_seq_one_letter_code
_entity_poly.pdbx_strand_id
1 'polypeptide(L)' 'MEILQYEPPKPVIGIHRYVFVLFKQEGPLLMMPPMFRNNFSTRNFAITCALGLPVAAVYFNAQKQAGGRRR' A
#
# COMPACT_ATOMS: atom_id res chain seq x y z
N MET A 1 -3.00 16.05 3.38
CA MET A 1 -3.53 15.85 2.01
C MET A 1 -3.34 14.40 1.64
N GLU A 2 -4.39 13.72 1.19
CA GLU A 2 -4.32 12.38 0.63
C GLU A 2 -4.23 12.50 -0.90
N ILE A 3 -3.18 11.94 -1.52
CA ILE A 3 -2.98 12.02 -2.98
C ILE A 3 -3.67 10.87 -3.74
N LEU A 4 -3.98 9.77 -3.04
CA LEU A 4 -4.69 8.60 -3.56
C LEU A 4 -5.64 8.12 -2.47
N GLN A 5 -6.92 8.02 -2.79
CA GLN A 5 -7.92 7.48 -1.87
C GLN A 5 -7.58 6.05 -1.45
N TYR A 6 -7.77 5.73 -0.17
CA TYR A 6 -7.70 4.37 0.33
C TYR A 6 -8.73 3.45 -0.35
N GLU A 7 -8.26 2.30 -0.84
CA GLU A 7 -9.12 1.24 -1.37
C GLU A 7 -9.08 0.03 -0.43
N PRO A 8 -10.22 -0.46 0.07
CA PRO A 8 -10.25 -1.59 0.99
C PRO A 8 -9.77 -2.89 0.32
N PRO A 9 -9.03 -3.75 1.04
CA PRO A 9 -8.60 -5.07 0.59
C PRO A 9 -9.73 -5.91 -0.02
N LYS A 10 -9.54 -6.39 -1.26
CA LYS A 10 -10.44 -7.32 -1.95
C LYS A 10 -9.66 -8.46 -2.60
N PRO A 11 -8.95 -9.30 -1.82
CA PRO A 11 -8.17 -10.41 -2.37
C PRO A 11 -9.08 -11.44 -3.05
N VAL A 12 -8.69 -11.90 -4.24
CA VAL A 12 -9.50 -12.85 -5.05
C VAL A 12 -9.09 -14.30 -4.80
N ILE A 13 -7.78 -14.58 -4.78
CA ILE A 13 -7.20 -15.93 -4.67
C ILE A 13 -6.09 -15.93 -3.61
N GLY A 14 -6.16 -16.88 -2.67
CA GLY A 14 -5.13 -17.08 -1.65
C GLY A 14 -5.11 -16.02 -0.54
N ILE A 15 -4.05 -16.04 0.25
CA ILE A 15 -3.79 -15.11 1.34
C ILE A 15 -2.86 -14.02 0.84
N HIS A 16 -3.29 -12.77 0.92
CA HIS A 16 -2.57 -11.58 0.49
C HIS A 16 -2.02 -10.83 1.68
N ARG A 17 -0.80 -10.30 1.55
CA ARG A 17 -0.22 -9.37 2.52
C ARG A 17 -0.56 -7.94 2.10
N TYR A 18 -1.20 -7.19 2.99
CA TYR A 18 -1.43 -5.76 2.83
C TYR A 18 -0.47 -5.03 3.75
N VAL A 19 0.41 -4.22 3.16
CA VAL A 19 1.56 -3.63 3.85
C VAL A 19 1.37 -2.11 3.96
N PHE A 20 1.47 -1.60 5.17
CA PHE A 20 1.62 -0.17 5.44
C PHE A 20 3.10 0.13 5.66
N VAL A 21 3.63 1.12 4.95
CA VAL A 21 5.03 1.55 5.04
C VAL A 21 5.06 3.05 5.25
N LEU A 22 5.78 3.49 6.29
CA LEU A 22 5.95 4.89 6.61
C LEU A 22 7.38 5.33 6.29
N PHE A 23 7.50 6.46 5.60
CA PHE A 23 8.77 7.10 5.28
C PHE A 23 8.86 8.48 5.93
N LYS A 24 10.05 8.87 6.37
CA LYS A 24 10.32 10.24 6.80
C LYS A 24 10.63 11.08 5.56
N GLN A 25 10.02 12.26 5.47
CA GLN A 25 10.30 13.25 4.44
C GLN A 25 11.19 14.33 5.04
N GLU A 26 12.26 14.72 4.35
CA GLU A 26 13.13 15.83 4.79
C GLU A 26 12.55 17.22 4.43
N GLY A 27 11.50 17.25 3.60
CA GLY A 27 10.78 18.45 3.21
C GLY A 27 9.46 18.14 2.50
N PRO A 28 8.70 19.16 2.05
CA PRO A 28 7.47 18.97 1.30
C PRO A 28 7.70 18.16 0.02
N LEU A 29 6.88 17.13 -0.19
CA LEU A 29 6.89 16.34 -1.43
C LEU A 29 5.67 16.70 -2.28
N LEU A 30 5.90 17.28 -3.45
CA LEU A 30 4.89 17.45 -4.48
C LEU A 30 4.99 16.28 -5.45
N MET A 31 4.11 15.30 -5.29
CA MET A 31 4.04 14.16 -6.20
C MET A 31 2.61 13.98 -6.71
N MET A 32 2.48 13.75 -8.02
CA MET A 32 1.24 13.31 -8.61
C MET A 32 1.02 11.82 -8.34
N PRO A 33 -0.20 11.40 -8.03
CA PRO A 33 -0.49 9.99 -7.84
C PRO A 33 -0.20 9.18 -9.12
N PRO A 34 0.25 7.91 -9.01
CA PRO A 34 0.40 7.06 -10.17
C PRO A 34 -0.95 6.85 -10.87
N MET A 35 -0.94 6.80 -12.21
CA MET A 35 -2.14 6.59 -13.03
C MET A 35 -2.78 5.22 -12.79
N PHE A 36 -1.98 4.22 -12.42
CA PHE A 36 -2.42 2.86 -12.16
C PHE A 36 -1.88 2.36 -10.83
N ARG A 37 -2.68 1.54 -10.11
CA ARG A 37 -2.27 0.95 -8.83
C ARG A 37 -1.49 -0.36 -8.99
N ASN A 38 -1.69 -1.10 -10.08
CA ASN A 38 -0.97 -2.33 -10.35
C ASN A 38 0.49 -2.05 -10.69
N ASN A 39 1.36 -3.01 -10.39
CA ASN A 39 2.80 -2.93 -10.63
C ASN A 39 3.52 -1.77 -9.89
N PHE A 40 2.92 -1.24 -8.81
CA PHE A 40 3.59 -0.28 -7.96
C PHE A 40 4.75 -0.92 -7.19
N SER A 41 5.89 -0.23 -7.13
CA SER A 41 7.07 -0.65 -6.37
C SER A 41 7.40 0.37 -5.29
N THR A 42 7.20 -0.01 -4.02
CA THR A 42 7.52 0.82 -2.86
C THR A 42 9.01 1.21 -2.82
N ARG A 43 9.91 0.30 -3.25
CA ARG A 43 11.35 0.58 -3.33
C ARG A 43 11.65 1.64 -4.38
N ASN A 44 11.06 1.51 -5.58
CA ASN A 44 11.30 2.50 -6.64
C ASN A 44 10.76 3.87 -6.23
N PHE A 45 9.56 3.91 -5.64
CA PHE A 45 8.98 5.13 -5.09
C PHE A 45 9.89 5.81 -4.05
N ALA A 46 10.45 5.04 -3.10
CA ALA A 46 11.36 5.59 -2.10
C ALA A 46 12.65 6.18 -2.72
N ILE A 47 13.18 5.56 -3.78
CA ILE A 47 14.34 6.07 -4.52
C ILE A 47 13.97 7.36 -5.27
N THR A 48 12.90 7.36 -6.06
CA THR A 48 12.48 8.51 -6.88
C THR A 48 12.14 9.74 -6.03
N CYS A 49 11.57 9.52 -4.84
CA CYS A 49 11.19 10.59 -3.92
C CYS A 49 12.25 10.88 -2.83
N ALA A 50 13.46 10.30 -2.94
CA ALA A 50 14.55 10.47 -1.99
C ALA A 50 14.15 10.26 -0.51
N LEU A 51 13.32 9.25 -0.24
CA LEU A 51 12.73 8.98 1.07
C LEU A 51 13.62 8.11 1.99
N GLY A 52 14.71 7.56 1.45
CA GLY A 52 15.59 6.66 2.19
C GLY A 52 14.91 5.35 2.58
N LEU A 53 15.25 4.84 3.77
CA LEU A 53 14.66 3.61 4.31
C LEU A 53 13.33 3.89 5.03
N PRO A 54 12.41 2.91 5.07
CA PRO A 54 11.22 3.01 5.91
C PRO A 54 11.58 3.23 7.37
N VAL A 55 10.84 4.12 8.05
CA VAL A 55 10.95 4.31 9.50
C VAL A 55 10.02 3.39 10.29
N ALA A 56 8.97 2.88 9.63
CA ALA A 56 8.09 1.84 10.18
C ALA A 56 7.45 1.03 9.04
N ALA A 57 7.14 -0.23 9.32
CA ALA A 57 6.33 -1.06 8.44
C ALA A 57 5.50 -2.06 9.27
N VAL A 58 4.26 -2.27 8.86
CA VAL A 58 3.38 -3.32 9.41
C VAL A 58 2.60 -3.94 8.29
N TYR A 59 2.22 -5.21 8.44
CA TYR A 59 1.35 -5.87 7.48
C TYR A 59 0.30 -6.71 8.19
N PHE A 60 -0.79 -6.97 7.48
CA PHE A 60 -1.76 -7.98 7.85
C PHE A 60 -2.04 -8.90 6.67
N ASN A 61 -2.53 -10.10 6.98
CA ASN A 61 -2.98 -11.06 5.99
C ASN A 61 -4.49 -10.90 5.79
N ALA A 62 -4.93 -10.93 4.53
CA ALA A 62 -6.34 -11.01 4.19
C ALA A 62 -6.56 -12.01 3.06
N GLN A 63 -7.72 -12.66 3.07
CA GLN A 63 -8.16 -13.58 2.05
C GLN A 63 -9.62 -13.29 1.71
N LYS A 64 -10.09 -13.82 0.57
CA LYS A 64 -11.49 -13.68 0.18
C LYS A 64 -12.39 -14.15 1.33
N GLN A 65 -13.37 -13.32 1.70
CA GLN A 65 -14.33 -13.71 2.73
C GLN A 65 -15.00 -15.03 2.31
N ALA A 66 -14.92 -16.04 3.17
CA ALA A 66 -15.62 -17.30 2.92
C ALA A 66 -17.11 -16.99 2.87
N GLY A 67 -17.80 -17.46 1.82
CA GLY A 67 -19.25 -17.33 1.73
C GLY A 67 -19.88 -17.91 2.99
N GLY A 68 -20.73 -17.14 3.66
CA GLY A 68 -21.37 -17.59 4.90
C GLY A 68 -22.12 -18.90 4.66
N ARG A 69 -21.80 -19.94 5.45
CA ARG A 69 -22.71 -21.07 5.60
C ARG A 69 -23.94 -20.54 6.33
N ARG A 70 -25.08 -20.44 5.64
CA ARG A 70 -26.38 -20.39 6.32
C ARG A 70 -26.47 -21.67 7.17
N ARG A 71 -26.52 -21.51 8.50
CA ARG A 71 -26.96 -22.58 9.40
C ARG A 71 -28.47 -22.54 9.48
#